data_AF-A0A7V8IX54-F1
#
_entry.id   AF-A0A7V8IX54-F1
#
_cell.length_a   1.000
_cell.length_b   1.000
_cell.length_c   1.000
_cell.angle_alpha   90.00
_cell.angle_beta   90.00
_cell.angle_gamma   90.00
#
_symmetry.space_group_name_H-M   'P 1'
#
loop_
_entity.id
_entity.type
_entity.pdbx_description
1 polymer ?
#
loop_
_entity_poly.entity_id
_entity_poly.type
_entity_poly.pdbx_seq_one_letter_code
_entity_poly.pdbx_strand_id
1 'polypeptide(L)'
;MPNHVSEWFGHRVFPFVACTPRTLEDQICGRCPFLSSISRRETKCVKTPRSSGVCTINSDSNGQNQDWIVCPYRVIDTGILLQATRRMYRIPKARELELIPAPELQSLETQARVLKAFADHKSVFVFFTDKLGGEVALPGTEQSPRFNLDTTLVQVLPSGEGVRCGQFAAVEVQTMDFHGSYGAAVRNLSDALRLHRRKFGKSVQDNPEWTSEDVEGPNISNVFKRTFYQTVFKFQLGHHEECAGSTLALPQAVWDSWQPHLGRPSLTHLTDGTYEFPLSSTRTRVQPFRQPAWIYVFDIDSGSKSSPNPVALNMVIRCDAITLSHYALIEPAKHALAKIDSPDGLRATVNRRLRKYWPAFA
;
A
#
# COMPACT_ATOMS: atom_id res chain seq x y z
N MET A 1 4.75 -20.35 -11.19
CA MET A 1 3.90 -20.21 -12.39
C MET A 1 4.24 -18.90 -13.09
N PRO A 2 3.83 -18.66 -14.35
CA PRO A 2 3.90 -17.32 -14.93
C PRO A 2 3.12 -16.31 -14.06
N ASN A 3 3.48 -15.03 -14.14
CA ASN A 3 2.78 -13.97 -13.41
C ASN A 3 1.58 -13.51 -14.25
N HIS A 4 0.46 -13.15 -13.60
CA HIS A 4 -0.78 -12.82 -14.31
C HIS A 4 -1.33 -11.48 -13.87
N VAL A 5 -1.82 -10.65 -14.79
CA VAL A 5 -2.73 -9.55 -14.43
C VAL A 5 -3.96 -10.17 -13.76
N SER A 6 -4.21 -9.84 -12.49
CA SER A 6 -5.25 -10.48 -11.70
C SER A 6 -6.49 -9.64 -11.52
N GLU A 7 -6.37 -8.31 -11.47
CA GLU A 7 -7.48 -7.37 -11.65
C GLU A 7 -7.20 -6.40 -12.80
N TRP A 8 -8.18 -6.27 -13.70
CA TRP A 8 -8.19 -5.31 -14.79
C TRP A 8 -9.40 -4.38 -14.67
N PHE A 9 -9.12 -3.08 -14.55
CA PHE A 9 -10.05 -2.01 -14.15
C PHE A 9 -10.76 -2.29 -12.82
N GLY A 10 -10.04 -2.91 -11.87
CA GLY A 10 -10.56 -3.25 -10.54
C GLY A 10 -11.40 -4.53 -10.46
N HIS A 11 -11.53 -5.25 -11.58
CA HIS A 11 -12.31 -6.49 -11.65
C HIS A 11 -11.43 -7.69 -11.93
N ARG A 12 -11.71 -8.82 -11.26
CA ARG A 12 -10.90 -10.03 -11.36
C ARG A 12 -10.89 -10.58 -12.78
N VAL A 13 -9.71 -10.89 -13.30
CA VAL A 13 -9.49 -11.57 -14.59
C VAL A 13 -8.57 -12.79 -14.47
N PHE A 14 -7.96 -13.01 -13.30
CA PHE A 14 -7.22 -14.22 -12.93
C PHE A 14 -7.25 -14.39 -11.39
N PRO A 15 -7.35 -15.60 -10.81
CA PRO A 15 -7.46 -16.91 -11.48
C PRO A 15 -8.87 -17.21 -12.01
N PHE A 16 -9.86 -16.44 -11.59
CA PHE A 16 -11.22 -16.48 -12.11
C PHE A 16 -11.61 -15.11 -12.68
N VAL A 17 -12.56 -15.10 -13.63
CA VAL A 17 -13.01 -13.87 -14.28
C VAL A 17 -14.35 -13.39 -13.74
N ALA A 18 -14.38 -12.19 -13.17
CA ALA A 18 -15.59 -11.54 -12.69
C ALA A 18 -16.43 -11.02 -13.87
N CYS A 19 -17.62 -11.62 -14.04
CA CYS A 19 -18.47 -11.38 -15.21
C CYS A 19 -19.85 -10.82 -14.80
N THR A 20 -19.92 -9.54 -14.44
CA THR A 20 -21.20 -8.85 -14.23
C THR A 20 -21.38 -7.77 -15.30
N PRO A 21 -22.61 -7.28 -15.54
CA PRO A 21 -22.81 -6.14 -16.44
C PRO A 21 -21.95 -4.93 -16.06
N ARG A 22 -21.78 -4.70 -14.75
CA ARG A 22 -20.96 -3.60 -14.24
C ARG A 22 -19.47 -3.81 -14.49
N THR A 23 -18.94 -5.02 -14.27
CA THR A 23 -17.51 -5.29 -14.52
C THR A 23 -17.15 -5.04 -15.98
N LEU A 24 -18.02 -5.49 -16.89
CA LEU A 24 -17.85 -5.29 -18.32
C LEU A 24 -17.96 -3.81 -18.70
N GLU A 25 -18.90 -3.06 -18.11
CA GLU A 25 -19.05 -1.62 -18.36
C GLU A 25 -17.80 -0.84 -17.94
N ASP A 26 -17.28 -1.10 -16.74
CA ASP A 26 -16.08 -0.43 -16.23
C ASP A 26 -14.85 -0.75 -17.09
N GLN A 27 -14.71 -2.00 -17.56
CA GLN A 27 -13.66 -2.41 -18.50
C GLN A 27 -13.80 -1.76 -19.88
N ILE A 28 -15.02 -1.66 -20.43
CA ILE A 28 -15.29 -1.00 -21.73
C ILE A 28 -14.98 0.49 -21.67
N CYS A 29 -15.40 1.16 -20.60
CA CYS A 29 -15.21 2.59 -20.43
C CYS A 29 -13.79 2.96 -19.97
N GLY A 30 -12.98 1.96 -19.59
CA GLY A 30 -11.69 2.14 -18.95
C GLY A 30 -11.80 2.89 -17.61
N ARG A 31 -12.92 2.68 -16.89
CA ARG A 31 -13.27 3.37 -15.66
C ARG A 31 -12.45 2.81 -14.50
N CYS A 32 -11.96 3.70 -13.63
CA CYS A 32 -11.37 3.31 -12.35
C CYS A 32 -12.49 3.34 -11.30
N PRO A 33 -12.97 2.18 -10.80
CA PRO A 33 -14.09 2.16 -9.86
C PRO A 33 -13.73 2.86 -8.54
N PHE A 34 -12.47 2.76 -8.10
CA PHE A 34 -12.00 3.34 -6.85
C PHE A 34 -11.97 4.88 -6.88
N LEU A 35 -11.38 5.46 -7.94
CA LEU A 35 -11.38 6.91 -8.12
C LEU A 35 -12.78 7.44 -8.38
N SER A 36 -13.63 6.67 -9.07
CA SER A 36 -15.00 7.10 -9.36
C SER A 36 -15.86 7.13 -8.10
N SER A 37 -15.72 6.13 -7.22
CA SER A 37 -16.38 6.05 -5.93
C SER A 37 -16.02 7.26 -5.05
N ILE A 38 -14.72 7.47 -4.81
CA ILE A 38 -14.23 8.47 -3.86
C ILE A 38 -14.46 9.92 -4.33
N SER A 39 -14.50 10.15 -5.65
CA SER A 39 -14.77 11.49 -6.21
C SER A 39 -16.23 11.72 -6.59
N ARG A 40 -17.09 10.70 -6.40
CA ARG A 40 -18.52 10.70 -6.78
C ARG A 40 -18.79 11.10 -8.23
N ARG A 41 -17.83 10.87 -9.12
CA ARG A 41 -17.91 11.17 -10.56
C ARG A 41 -17.19 10.12 -11.37
N GLU A 42 -17.62 9.88 -12.60
CA GLU A 42 -16.94 8.91 -13.46
C GLU A 42 -15.51 9.34 -13.77
N THR A 43 -14.55 8.51 -13.36
CA THR A 43 -13.12 8.78 -13.53
C THR A 43 -12.46 7.60 -14.23
N LYS A 44 -11.76 7.86 -15.33
CA LYS A 44 -10.98 6.86 -16.06
C LYS A 44 -9.72 6.45 -15.31
N CYS A 45 -9.14 5.31 -15.65
CA CYS A 45 -7.82 4.93 -15.16
C CYS A 45 -6.77 5.98 -15.58
N VAL A 46 -5.93 6.38 -14.62
CA VAL A 46 -4.90 7.41 -14.82
C VAL A 46 -3.56 6.82 -15.27
N LYS A 47 -3.46 5.48 -15.35
CA LYS A 47 -2.24 4.79 -15.80
C LYS A 47 -2.03 5.00 -17.30
N THR A 48 -0.77 4.89 -17.72
CA THR A 48 -0.39 4.98 -19.13
C THR A 48 -1.01 3.83 -19.95
N PRO A 49 -1.14 3.96 -21.29
CA PRO A 49 -1.79 2.93 -22.11
C PRO A 49 -1.23 1.51 -21.94
N ARG A 50 0.09 1.36 -21.75
CA ARG A 50 0.75 0.05 -21.56
C ARG A 50 0.47 -0.60 -20.20
N SER A 51 -0.15 0.11 -19.28
CA SER A 51 -0.46 -0.36 -17.92
C SER A 51 -1.90 -0.04 -17.51
N SER A 52 -2.72 0.41 -18.46
CA SER A 52 -4.07 0.89 -18.20
C SER A 52 -4.94 -0.24 -17.67
N GLY A 53 -5.66 0.05 -16.58
CA GLY A 53 -6.52 -0.90 -15.89
C GLY A 53 -5.80 -1.94 -15.03
N VAL A 54 -4.49 -2.15 -15.16
CA VAL A 54 -3.77 -3.15 -14.35
C VAL A 54 -3.73 -2.69 -12.88
N CYS A 55 -4.59 -3.27 -12.04
CA CYS A 55 -4.70 -2.89 -10.63
C CYS A 55 -3.85 -3.81 -9.74
N THR A 56 -3.80 -5.09 -10.09
CA THR A 56 -3.10 -6.14 -9.34
C THR A 56 -2.49 -7.19 -10.28
N ILE A 57 -1.41 -7.80 -9.83
CA ILE A 57 -0.73 -8.93 -10.47
C ILE A 57 -0.74 -10.10 -9.51
N ASN A 58 -1.11 -11.29 -9.95
CA ASN A 58 -0.92 -12.53 -9.20
C ASN A 58 0.46 -13.13 -9.53
N SER A 59 1.23 -13.48 -8.51
CA SER A 59 2.58 -14.04 -8.67
C SER A 59 2.96 -14.97 -7.52
N ASP A 60 3.74 -16.01 -7.85
CA ASP A 60 4.28 -16.98 -6.89
C ASP A 60 5.60 -16.53 -6.21
N SER A 61 6.02 -15.28 -6.40
CA SER A 61 7.39 -14.82 -6.12
C SER A 61 7.83 -14.94 -4.65
N ASN A 62 6.90 -14.95 -3.69
CA ASN A 62 7.22 -15.07 -2.26
C ASN A 62 6.16 -15.89 -1.47
N GLY A 63 5.35 -16.66 -2.17
CA GLY A 63 4.21 -17.41 -1.64
C GLY A 63 3.34 -17.87 -2.80
N GLN A 64 2.46 -18.84 -2.59
CA GLN A 64 1.60 -19.33 -3.68
C GLN A 64 0.48 -18.34 -3.99
N ASN A 65 0.28 -18.02 -5.27
CA ASN A 65 -0.84 -17.25 -5.80
C ASN A 65 -1.11 -15.92 -5.06
N GLN A 66 -0.07 -15.16 -4.71
CA GLN A 66 -0.24 -13.91 -3.98
C GLN A 66 -0.66 -12.76 -4.91
N ASP A 67 -1.61 -11.94 -4.47
CA ASP A 67 -1.94 -10.69 -5.15
C ASP A 67 -1.01 -9.56 -4.74
N TRP A 68 -0.28 -9.06 -5.73
CA TRP A 68 0.55 -7.88 -5.64
C TRP A 68 -0.23 -6.71 -6.18
N ILE A 69 -0.58 -5.78 -5.31
CA ILE A 69 -1.20 -4.53 -5.75
C ILE A 69 -0.14 -3.69 -6.45
N VAL A 70 -0.47 -3.20 -7.65
CA VAL A 70 0.44 -2.39 -8.48
C VAL A 70 -0.13 -1.00 -8.77
N CYS A 71 -1.21 -0.62 -8.10
CA CYS A 71 -1.88 0.66 -8.27
C CYS A 71 -2.30 1.21 -6.88
N PRO A 72 -1.81 2.38 -6.44
CA PRO A 72 -2.16 2.92 -5.12
C PRO A 72 -3.66 3.24 -4.99
N TYR A 73 -4.32 3.64 -6.07
CA TYR A 73 -5.76 3.93 -6.02
C TYR A 73 -6.63 2.69 -5.80
N ARG A 74 -6.08 1.47 -5.93
CA ARG A 74 -6.80 0.23 -5.60
C ARG A 74 -7.21 0.18 -4.12
N VAL A 75 -6.50 0.91 -3.26
CA VAL A 75 -6.66 0.84 -1.81
C VAL A 75 -7.11 2.16 -1.17
N ILE A 76 -7.33 3.20 -1.96
CA ILE A 76 -7.65 4.54 -1.44
C ILE A 76 -9.02 4.61 -0.74
N ASP A 77 -9.98 3.79 -1.15
CA ASP A 77 -11.38 3.79 -0.66
C ASP A 77 -11.69 2.60 0.28
N THR A 78 -10.67 1.98 0.88
CA THR A 78 -10.80 0.63 1.46
C THR A 78 -11.08 0.58 2.97
N GLY A 79 -11.55 1.68 3.54
CA GLY A 79 -11.67 1.79 5.01
C GLY A 79 -10.33 1.84 5.74
N ILE A 80 -9.19 1.60 5.07
CA ILE A 80 -7.84 1.77 5.64
C ILE A 80 -7.66 3.20 6.15
N LEU A 81 -7.99 4.21 5.36
CA LEU A 81 -7.89 5.61 5.78
C LEU A 81 -8.78 5.90 6.99
N LEU A 82 -9.99 5.34 7.03
CA LEU A 82 -10.91 5.48 8.16
C LEU A 82 -10.32 4.86 9.44
N GLN A 83 -9.78 3.65 9.35
CA GLN A 83 -9.17 2.95 10.49
C GLN A 83 -7.88 3.62 10.97
N ALA A 84 -7.03 4.07 10.03
CA ALA A 84 -5.81 4.82 10.31
C ALA A 84 -6.14 6.14 11.03
N THR A 85 -7.11 6.90 10.52
CA THR A 85 -7.63 8.13 11.15
C THR A 85 -8.08 7.85 12.58
N ARG A 86 -8.95 6.85 12.79
CA ARG A 86 -9.42 6.50 14.13
C ARG A 86 -8.28 6.19 15.08
N ARG A 87 -7.26 5.47 14.63
CA ARG A 87 -6.16 5.04 15.48
C ARG A 87 -5.20 6.17 15.83
N MET A 88 -4.79 6.98 14.85
CA MET A 88 -3.86 8.09 15.07
C MET A 88 -4.48 9.18 15.95
N TYR A 89 -5.73 9.55 15.67
CA TYR A 89 -6.47 10.56 16.45
C TYR A 89 -7.20 10.00 17.68
N ARG A 90 -6.99 8.72 18.03
CA ARG A 90 -7.58 8.04 19.20
C ARG A 90 -9.10 8.19 19.28
N ILE A 91 -9.79 8.07 18.15
CA ILE A 91 -11.24 8.24 18.04
C ILE A 91 -11.93 6.92 18.42
N PRO A 92 -12.79 6.90 19.45
CA PRO A 92 -13.52 5.70 19.85
C PRO A 92 -14.40 5.17 18.71
N LYS A 93 -14.52 3.84 18.58
CA LYS A 93 -15.36 3.20 17.53
C LYS A 93 -16.80 3.73 17.51
N ALA A 94 -17.38 4.00 18.68
CA ALA A 94 -18.74 4.52 18.81
C ALA A 94 -18.91 5.97 18.33
N ARG A 95 -17.83 6.76 18.25
CA ARG A 95 -17.89 8.12 17.73
C ARG A 95 -17.90 8.09 16.21
N GLU A 96 -18.90 8.69 15.60
CA GLU A 96 -18.96 8.88 14.15
C GLU A 96 -17.92 9.89 13.67
N LEU A 97 -17.43 9.69 12.46
CA LEU A 97 -16.53 10.63 11.82
C LEU A 97 -16.83 10.76 10.33
N GLU A 98 -16.58 11.94 9.79
CA GLU A 98 -16.63 12.27 8.38
C GLU A 98 -15.21 12.35 7.82
N LEU A 99 -14.95 11.71 6.69
CA LEU A 99 -13.68 11.77 5.98
C LEU A 99 -13.91 12.28 4.56
N ILE A 100 -13.42 13.48 4.28
CA ILE A 100 -13.81 14.25 3.08
C ILE A 100 -12.58 14.50 2.20
N PRO A 101 -12.61 14.16 0.89
CA PRO A 101 -11.55 14.57 -0.02
C PRO A 101 -11.48 16.09 -0.12
N ALA A 102 -10.29 16.69 -0.03
CA ALA A 102 -10.13 18.14 -0.01
C ALA A 102 -10.87 18.89 -1.15
N PRO A 103 -10.90 18.40 -2.41
CA PRO A 103 -11.64 19.07 -3.47
C PRO A 103 -13.15 19.16 -3.23
N GLU A 104 -13.77 18.25 -2.47
CA GLU A 104 -15.21 18.29 -2.19
C GLU A 104 -15.61 19.51 -1.36
N LEU A 105 -14.67 20.15 -0.64
CA LEU A 105 -14.94 21.35 0.16
C LEU A 105 -15.34 22.57 -0.67
N GLN A 106 -15.13 22.55 -1.99
CA GLN A 106 -15.60 23.62 -2.88
C GLN A 106 -17.14 23.66 -3.00
N SER A 107 -17.82 22.56 -2.69
CA SER A 107 -19.28 22.47 -2.72
C SER A 107 -19.91 23.05 -1.45
N LEU A 108 -20.89 23.94 -1.61
CA LEU A 108 -21.70 24.45 -0.50
C LEU A 108 -22.45 23.32 0.24
N GLU A 109 -22.84 22.26 -0.46
CA GLU A 109 -23.46 21.08 0.15
C GLU A 109 -22.50 20.38 1.12
N THR A 110 -21.24 20.21 0.71
CA THR A 110 -20.20 19.62 1.57
C THR A 110 -19.89 20.53 2.75
N GLN A 111 -19.82 21.84 2.54
CA GLN A 111 -19.60 22.80 3.63
C GLN A 111 -20.74 22.74 4.67
N ALA A 112 -22.00 22.70 4.22
CA ALA A 112 -23.15 22.52 5.11
C ALA A 112 -23.11 21.17 5.84
N ARG A 113 -22.69 20.09 5.17
CA ARG A 113 -22.49 18.76 5.78
C ARG A 113 -21.44 18.80 6.89
N VAL A 114 -20.34 19.51 6.70
CA VAL A 114 -19.30 19.71 7.72
C VAL A 114 -19.84 20.44 8.94
N LEU A 115 -20.55 21.56 8.74
CA LEU A 115 -21.14 22.32 9.85
C LEU A 115 -22.17 21.50 10.63
N LYS A 116 -23.02 20.75 9.92
CA LYS A 116 -23.97 19.82 10.54
C LYS A 116 -23.25 18.72 11.34
N ALA A 117 -22.17 18.15 10.80
CA ALA A 117 -21.39 17.13 11.49
C ALA A 117 -20.83 17.64 12.83
N PHE A 118 -20.43 18.91 12.93
CA PHE A 118 -20.04 19.52 14.21
C PHE A 118 -21.21 19.67 15.19
N ALA A 119 -22.38 20.10 14.70
CA ALA A 119 -23.59 20.16 15.53
C ALA A 119 -24.00 18.78 16.05
N ASP A 120 -23.77 17.73 15.26
CA ASP A 120 -24.01 16.33 15.62
C ASP A 120 -22.84 15.70 16.43
N HIS A 121 -21.87 16.51 16.90
CA HIS A 121 -20.68 16.08 17.66
C HIS A 121 -19.76 15.05 16.98
N LYS A 122 -19.85 14.91 15.65
CA LYS A 122 -18.99 14.03 14.86
C LYS A 122 -17.59 14.62 14.73
N SER A 123 -16.59 13.76 14.53
CA SER A 123 -15.25 14.23 14.16
C SER A 123 -15.18 14.45 12.66
N VAL A 124 -14.58 15.54 12.20
CA VAL A 124 -14.46 15.84 10.76
C VAL A 124 -13.00 15.86 10.36
N PHE A 125 -12.69 15.16 9.28
CA PHE A 125 -11.35 15.10 8.69
C PHE A 125 -11.42 15.39 7.20
N VAL A 126 -10.40 16.10 6.73
CA VAL A 126 -10.16 16.34 5.32
C VAL A 126 -8.87 15.63 4.94
N PHE A 127 -8.84 15.05 3.74
CA PHE A 127 -7.62 14.42 3.26
C PHE A 127 -7.19 14.91 1.88
N PHE A 128 -5.88 14.94 1.70
CA PHE A 128 -5.18 15.31 0.47
C PHE A 128 -4.44 14.08 -0.05
N THR A 129 -4.52 13.81 -1.34
CA THR A 129 -3.71 12.81 -2.05
C THR A 129 -3.57 13.22 -3.51
N ASP A 130 -2.63 12.65 -4.26
CA ASP A 130 -2.26 13.05 -5.63
C ASP A 130 -3.47 13.44 -6.51
N LYS A 131 -4.44 12.55 -6.69
CA LYS A 131 -5.60 12.81 -7.57
C LYS A 131 -6.80 13.46 -6.87
N LEU A 132 -6.72 13.72 -5.55
CA LEU A 132 -7.78 14.35 -4.75
C LEU A 132 -7.17 15.46 -3.88
N GLY A 133 -6.91 16.61 -4.50
CA GLY A 133 -6.37 17.80 -3.81
C GLY A 133 -4.86 17.97 -3.92
N GLY A 134 -4.15 16.98 -4.47
CA GLY A 134 -2.70 16.97 -4.58
C GLY A 134 -2.02 16.48 -3.31
N GLU A 135 -0.83 15.90 -3.43
CA GLU A 135 -0.01 15.55 -2.27
C GLU A 135 0.49 16.81 -1.56
N VAL A 136 0.58 16.74 -0.23
CA VAL A 136 1.18 17.81 0.57
C VAL A 136 2.68 17.53 0.71
N ALA A 137 3.50 18.53 0.40
CA ALA A 137 4.94 18.42 0.49
C ALA A 137 5.48 19.12 1.74
N LEU A 138 6.39 18.45 2.45
CA LEU A 138 7.29 19.07 3.40
C LEU A 138 8.43 19.73 2.62
N PRO A 139 8.68 21.03 2.84
CA PRO A 139 9.75 21.73 2.13
C PRO A 139 11.11 21.15 2.52
N GLY A 140 12.00 21.07 1.52
CA GLY A 140 13.41 20.76 1.78
C GLY A 140 14.16 21.98 2.30
N THR A 141 15.23 21.72 3.03
CA THR A 141 16.20 22.71 3.52
C THR A 141 17.61 22.24 3.15
N GLU A 142 18.65 22.99 3.51
CA GLU A 142 20.04 22.51 3.40
C GLU A 142 20.31 21.25 4.24
N GLN A 143 19.52 21.03 5.30
CA GLN A 143 19.73 19.95 6.28
C GLN A 143 18.66 18.85 6.19
N SER A 144 17.65 18.99 5.32
CA SER A 144 16.56 18.03 5.16
C SER A 144 16.06 17.96 3.71
N PRO A 145 15.83 16.77 3.15
CA PRO A 145 15.26 16.67 1.82
C PRO A 145 13.78 17.04 1.81
N ARG A 146 13.28 17.43 0.64
CA ARG A 146 11.83 17.56 0.39
C ARG A 146 11.18 16.18 0.42
N PHE A 147 10.04 16.06 1.08
CA PHE A 147 9.22 14.85 1.05
C PHE A 147 7.77 15.17 0.71
N ASN A 148 7.13 14.34 -0.10
CA ASN A 148 5.69 14.35 -0.24
C ASN A 148 5.07 13.33 0.71
N LEU A 149 3.86 13.60 1.18
CA LEU A 149 3.02 12.67 1.91
C LEU A 149 1.96 12.12 0.95
N ASP A 150 1.88 10.79 0.80
CA ASP A 150 0.95 10.14 -0.13
C ASP A 150 -0.51 10.50 0.17
N THR A 151 -0.84 10.47 1.47
CA THR A 151 -2.11 10.96 2.00
C THR A 151 -1.88 11.76 3.27
N THR A 152 -2.29 13.03 3.24
CA THR A 152 -2.28 13.89 4.43
C THR A 152 -3.69 14.01 4.96
N LEU A 153 -3.89 13.64 6.22
CA LEU A 153 -5.11 13.83 6.97
C LEU A 153 -5.01 15.12 7.78
N VAL A 154 -6.06 15.91 7.79
CA VAL A 154 -6.14 17.14 8.59
C VAL A 154 -7.43 17.09 9.40
N GLN A 155 -7.30 17.19 10.72
CA GLN A 155 -8.46 17.36 11.58
C GLN A 155 -9.07 18.74 11.34
N VAL A 156 -10.38 18.78 11.14
CA VAL A 156 -11.12 20.05 11.04
C VAL A 156 -11.82 20.28 12.36
N LEU A 157 -11.63 21.46 12.93
CA LEU A 157 -12.19 21.87 14.21
C LEU A 157 -13.09 23.10 14.02
N PRO A 158 -14.21 23.21 14.75
CA PRO A 158 -14.99 24.43 14.76
C PRO A 158 -14.17 25.59 15.37
N SER A 159 -14.35 26.80 14.83
CA SER A 159 -13.64 28.00 15.27
C SER A 159 -14.49 29.25 15.08
N GLY A 160 -15.18 29.70 16.13
CA GLY A 160 -16.08 30.85 16.05
C GLY A 160 -17.15 30.63 14.97
N GLU A 161 -17.21 31.54 13.98
CA GLU A 161 -18.12 31.46 12.83
C GLU A 161 -17.60 30.55 11.69
N GLY A 162 -16.42 29.94 11.84
CA GLY A 162 -15.80 29.15 10.78
C GLY A 162 -15.17 27.86 11.27
N VAL A 163 -14.16 27.42 10.53
CA VAL A 163 -13.40 26.20 10.81
C VAL A 163 -11.91 26.50 10.84
N ARG A 164 -11.15 25.71 11.59
CA ARG A 164 -9.70 25.76 11.64
C ARG A 164 -9.10 24.37 11.50
N CYS A 165 -7.85 24.31 11.09
CA CYS A 165 -7.07 23.07 11.13
C CYS A 165 -6.68 22.73 12.57
N GLY A 166 -6.85 21.46 12.94
CA GLY A 166 -6.20 20.84 14.09
C GLY A 166 -4.95 20.08 13.66
N GLN A 167 -4.65 19.00 14.37
CA GLN A 167 -3.49 18.16 14.09
C GLN A 167 -3.59 17.50 12.69
N PHE A 168 -2.44 17.29 12.06
CA PHE A 168 -2.33 16.54 10.80
C PHE A 168 -1.81 15.12 11.04
N ALA A 169 -2.00 14.22 10.09
CA ALA A 169 -1.38 12.89 10.12
C ALA A 169 -1.01 12.44 8.71
N ALA A 170 -0.07 11.51 8.61
CA ALA A 170 0.38 10.96 7.34
C ALA A 170 -0.01 9.49 7.18
N VAL A 171 -0.60 9.15 6.03
CA VAL A 171 -0.79 7.75 5.62
C VAL A 171 -0.01 7.53 4.32
N GLU A 172 0.96 6.65 4.40
CA GLU A 172 1.80 6.20 3.30
C GLU A 172 1.24 4.90 2.74
N VAL A 173 1.11 4.79 1.43
CA VAL A 173 0.55 3.60 0.79
C VAL A 173 1.60 3.02 -0.13
N GLN A 174 2.24 1.95 0.33
CA GLN A 174 3.21 1.24 -0.50
C GLN A 174 2.57 0.04 -1.20
N THR A 175 2.49 0.14 -2.52
CA THR A 175 2.14 -0.99 -3.40
C THR A 175 3.41 -1.60 -4.00
N MET A 176 3.35 -2.29 -5.14
CA MET A 176 4.50 -2.94 -5.75
C MET A 176 4.75 -2.44 -7.18
N ASP A 177 6.02 -2.20 -7.49
CA ASP A 177 6.47 -2.04 -8.87
C ASP A 177 6.96 -3.39 -9.40
N PHE A 178 6.81 -3.63 -10.70
CA PHE A 178 7.29 -4.85 -11.34
C PHE A 178 8.40 -4.55 -12.35
N HIS A 179 9.15 -5.58 -12.71
CA HIS A 179 10.05 -5.56 -13.84
C HIS A 179 9.26 -5.59 -15.17
N GLY A 180 9.93 -5.26 -16.28
CA GLY A 180 9.34 -5.37 -17.62
C GLY A 180 8.19 -4.41 -17.91
N SER A 181 7.19 -4.92 -18.65
CA SER A 181 6.01 -4.16 -19.06
C SER A 181 4.78 -5.04 -19.08
N TYR A 182 3.64 -4.51 -18.63
CA TYR A 182 2.34 -5.19 -18.77
C TYR A 182 1.73 -5.04 -20.18
N GLY A 183 2.46 -4.42 -21.12
CA GLY A 183 1.90 -3.96 -22.38
C GLY A 183 1.34 -5.08 -23.26
N ALA A 184 1.95 -6.28 -23.25
CA ALA A 184 1.45 -7.42 -24.02
C ALA A 184 0.13 -7.95 -23.43
N ALA A 185 0.10 -8.26 -22.13
CA ALA A 185 -1.12 -8.65 -21.44
C ALA A 185 -2.27 -7.61 -21.58
N VAL A 186 -1.96 -6.31 -21.48
CA VAL A 186 -2.95 -5.24 -21.66
C VAL A 186 -3.50 -5.21 -23.10
N ARG A 187 -2.65 -5.40 -24.11
CA ARG A 187 -3.10 -5.50 -25.52
C ARG A 187 -4.02 -6.71 -25.69
N ASN A 188 -3.64 -7.87 -25.18
CA ASN A 188 -4.43 -9.09 -25.29
C ASN A 188 -5.81 -8.94 -24.64
N LEU A 189 -5.86 -8.40 -23.42
CA LEU A 189 -7.13 -8.10 -22.73
C LEU A 189 -7.99 -7.10 -23.51
N SER A 190 -7.37 -6.06 -24.07
CA SER A 190 -8.07 -5.06 -24.87
C SER A 190 -8.61 -5.64 -26.18
N ASP A 191 -7.83 -6.46 -26.88
CA ASP A 191 -8.24 -7.14 -28.11
C ASP A 191 -9.31 -8.20 -27.85
N ALA A 192 -9.19 -8.97 -26.76
CA ALA A 192 -10.23 -9.89 -26.31
C ALA A 192 -11.54 -9.16 -26.04
N LEU A 193 -11.50 -8.01 -25.36
CA LEU A 193 -12.69 -7.19 -25.09
C LEU A 193 -13.31 -6.64 -26.38
N ARG A 194 -12.48 -6.26 -27.35
CA ARG A 194 -12.92 -5.74 -28.66
C ARG A 194 -13.54 -6.84 -29.53
N LEU A 195 -12.88 -7.99 -29.65
CA LEU A 195 -13.26 -9.09 -30.55
C LEU A 195 -14.34 -10.01 -29.96
N HIS A 196 -14.35 -10.19 -28.63
CA HIS A 196 -15.23 -11.13 -27.95
C HIS A 196 -16.15 -10.46 -26.92
N ARG A 197 -16.54 -9.19 -27.11
CA ARG A 197 -17.29 -8.39 -26.13
C ARG A 197 -18.40 -9.14 -25.38
N ARG A 198 -19.27 -9.88 -26.09
CA ARG A 198 -20.41 -10.62 -25.49
C ARG A 198 -20.00 -11.86 -24.68
N LYS A 199 -18.80 -12.40 -24.93
CA LYS A 199 -18.24 -13.58 -24.28
C LYS A 199 -16.91 -13.28 -23.58
N PHE A 200 -16.60 -12.01 -23.34
CA PHE A 200 -15.27 -11.55 -22.91
C PHE A 200 -14.75 -12.35 -21.72
N GLY A 201 -15.56 -12.44 -20.66
CA GLY A 201 -15.13 -13.14 -19.46
C GLY A 201 -14.87 -14.63 -19.65
N LYS A 202 -15.70 -15.31 -20.46
CA LYS A 202 -15.45 -16.70 -20.84
C LYS A 202 -14.19 -16.83 -21.70
N SER A 203 -14.00 -15.94 -22.68
CA SER A 203 -12.82 -15.95 -23.54
C SER A 203 -11.53 -15.76 -22.75
N VAL A 204 -11.50 -14.85 -21.77
CA VAL A 204 -10.32 -14.68 -20.89
C VAL A 204 -10.12 -15.89 -19.98
N GLN A 205 -11.21 -16.46 -19.44
CA GLN A 205 -11.14 -17.65 -18.59
C GLN A 205 -10.59 -18.88 -19.33
N ASP A 206 -10.99 -19.05 -20.59
CA ASP A 206 -10.57 -20.16 -21.46
C ASP A 206 -9.13 -19.97 -22.01
N ASN A 207 -8.56 -18.76 -21.92
CA ASN A 207 -7.23 -18.40 -22.44
C ASN A 207 -6.42 -17.61 -21.38
N PRO A 208 -6.07 -18.23 -20.23
CA PRO A 208 -5.42 -17.53 -19.11
C PRO A 208 -4.05 -16.94 -19.47
N GLU A 209 -3.38 -17.44 -20.50
CA GLU A 209 -2.10 -16.93 -21.00
C GLU A 209 -2.17 -15.47 -21.45
N TRP A 210 -3.34 -14.99 -21.88
CA TRP A 210 -3.57 -13.60 -22.28
C TRP A 210 -3.29 -12.61 -21.13
N THR A 211 -3.45 -13.05 -19.88
CA THR A 211 -3.16 -12.21 -18.71
C THR A 211 -1.70 -12.26 -18.28
N SER A 212 -0.88 -13.17 -18.82
CA SER A 212 0.51 -13.41 -18.39
C SER A 212 1.59 -12.99 -19.37
N GLU A 213 1.24 -12.68 -20.62
CA GLU A 213 2.25 -12.39 -21.65
C GLU A 213 3.16 -11.22 -21.24
N ASP A 214 4.46 -11.51 -21.19
CA ASP A 214 5.55 -10.63 -20.75
C ASP A 214 5.40 -10.01 -19.35
N VAL A 215 4.56 -10.58 -18.49
CA VAL A 215 4.44 -10.14 -17.09
C VAL A 215 5.57 -10.74 -16.26
N GLU A 216 6.56 -9.91 -15.94
CA GLU A 216 7.70 -10.28 -15.12
C GLU A 216 7.38 -10.27 -13.61
N GLY A 217 8.39 -10.46 -12.76
CA GLY A 217 8.25 -10.52 -11.30
C GLY A 217 8.24 -9.15 -10.60
N PRO A 218 7.86 -9.13 -9.30
CA PRO A 218 7.85 -7.92 -8.47
C PRO A 218 9.27 -7.45 -8.13
N ASN A 219 9.46 -6.14 -8.10
CA ASN A 219 10.74 -5.50 -7.80
C ASN A 219 10.94 -5.29 -6.29
N ILE A 220 10.93 -6.41 -5.54
CA ILE A 220 10.85 -6.46 -4.06
C ILE A 220 11.92 -5.60 -3.39
N SER A 221 13.20 -5.82 -3.72
CA SER A 221 14.30 -5.12 -3.03
C SER A 221 14.32 -3.62 -3.31
N ASN A 222 13.95 -3.19 -4.52
CA ASN A 222 13.89 -1.77 -4.85
C ASN A 222 12.75 -1.05 -4.12
N VAL A 223 11.59 -1.70 -4.01
CA VAL A 223 10.49 -1.19 -3.21
C VAL A 223 10.90 -1.10 -1.75
N PHE A 224 11.43 -2.17 -1.14
CA PHE A 224 11.89 -2.15 0.25
C PHE A 224 12.86 -0.99 0.52
N LYS A 225 13.89 -0.81 -0.30
CA LYS A 225 14.91 0.25 -0.11
C LYS A 225 14.31 1.65 -0.09
N ARG A 226 13.42 1.97 -1.04
CA ARG A 226 12.79 3.30 -1.13
C ARG A 226 11.83 3.52 0.02
N THR A 227 10.94 2.55 0.28
CA THR A 227 9.90 2.68 1.29
C THR A 227 10.48 2.69 2.70
N PHE A 228 11.52 1.91 2.96
CA PHE A 228 12.19 1.86 4.26
C PHE A 228 12.65 3.26 4.70
N TYR A 229 13.43 3.94 3.85
CA TYR A 229 13.94 5.28 4.15
C TYR A 229 12.80 6.28 4.37
N GLN A 230 11.82 6.30 3.46
CA GLN A 230 10.65 7.18 3.57
C GLN A 230 9.87 6.94 4.85
N THR A 231 9.64 5.67 5.21
CA THR A 231 8.86 5.27 6.39
C THR A 231 9.58 5.67 7.66
N VAL A 232 10.87 5.34 7.80
CA VAL A 232 11.65 5.70 9.00
C VAL A 232 11.69 7.21 9.17
N PHE A 233 11.91 7.97 8.10
CA PHE A 233 11.91 9.43 8.15
C PHE A 233 10.54 9.98 8.57
N LYS A 234 9.45 9.52 7.95
CA LYS A 234 8.09 10.00 8.24
C LYS A 234 7.58 9.56 9.62
N PHE A 235 8.03 8.42 10.12
CA PHE A 235 7.77 8.01 11.50
C PHE A 235 8.47 8.93 12.50
N GLN A 236 9.65 9.49 12.18
CA GLN A 236 10.26 10.52 13.02
C GLN A 236 9.43 11.80 13.04
N LEU A 237 8.87 12.23 11.90
CA LEU A 237 7.96 13.38 11.84
C LEU A 237 6.71 13.20 12.71
N GLY A 238 6.26 11.95 12.90
CA GLY A 238 5.19 11.60 13.82
C GLY A 238 5.40 12.06 15.27
N HIS A 239 6.62 12.43 15.67
CA HIS A 239 6.90 12.94 17.02
C HIS A 239 6.57 14.43 17.20
N HIS A 240 6.29 15.17 16.12
CA HIS A 240 5.90 16.57 16.19
C HIS A 240 4.54 16.73 16.89
N GLU A 241 4.36 17.76 17.72
CA GLU A 241 3.14 17.94 18.53
C GLU A 241 1.87 18.17 17.70
N GLU A 242 2.00 18.84 16.56
CA GLU A 242 0.92 19.05 15.58
C GLU A 242 0.66 17.84 14.68
N CYS A 243 1.53 16.83 14.69
CA CYS A 243 1.21 15.55 14.07
C CYS A 243 0.28 14.77 15.02
N ALA A 244 -0.55 13.86 14.52
CA ALA A 244 -1.30 12.89 15.32
C ALA A 244 -0.74 11.46 15.18
N GLY A 245 0.17 11.26 14.23
CA GLY A 245 0.83 9.99 13.95
C GLY A 245 1.10 9.77 12.47
N SER A 246 1.73 8.63 12.19
CA SER A 246 2.02 8.19 10.82
C SER A 246 1.71 6.71 10.65
N THR A 247 1.15 6.34 9.50
CA THR A 247 0.83 4.96 9.14
C THR A 247 1.46 4.60 7.81
N LEU A 248 2.12 3.43 7.73
CA LEU A 248 2.46 2.77 6.48
C LEU A 248 1.42 1.67 6.21
N ALA A 249 0.68 1.77 5.13
CA ALA A 249 -0.22 0.73 4.65
C ALA A 249 0.43 -0.03 3.49
N LEU A 250 0.49 -1.36 3.59
CA LEU A 250 1.03 -2.21 2.53
C LEU A 250 0.29 -3.56 2.41
N PRO A 251 0.24 -4.16 1.22
CA PRO A 251 -0.37 -5.48 1.02
C PRO A 251 0.39 -6.61 1.74
N GLN A 252 -0.30 -7.70 2.06
CA GLN A 252 0.26 -8.91 2.67
C GLN A 252 1.43 -9.46 1.85
N ALA A 253 1.31 -9.53 0.52
CA ALA A 253 2.40 -9.98 -0.36
C ALA A 253 3.68 -9.13 -0.19
N VAL A 254 3.53 -7.81 -0.02
CA VAL A 254 4.66 -6.90 0.23
C VAL A 254 5.26 -7.17 1.61
N TRP A 255 4.43 -7.27 2.65
CA TRP A 255 4.87 -7.58 4.01
C TRP A 255 5.66 -8.89 4.09
N ASP A 256 5.14 -9.93 3.46
CA ASP A 256 5.75 -11.26 3.44
C ASP A 256 7.12 -11.18 2.74
N SER A 257 7.20 -10.41 1.65
CA SER A 257 8.45 -10.23 0.90
C SER A 257 9.51 -9.45 1.67
N TRP A 258 9.07 -8.65 2.65
CA TRP A 258 9.95 -7.88 3.53
C TRP A 258 10.48 -8.71 4.70
N GLN A 259 9.94 -9.91 4.98
CA GLN A 259 10.40 -10.72 6.11
C GLN A 259 11.91 -10.99 6.09
N PRO A 260 12.53 -11.40 4.97
CA PRO A 260 13.99 -11.57 4.92
C PRO A 260 14.75 -10.24 5.12
N HIS A 261 14.21 -9.13 4.61
CA HIS A 261 14.79 -7.80 4.78
C HIS A 261 14.69 -7.26 6.21
N LEU A 262 13.80 -7.83 7.03
CA LEU A 262 13.60 -7.47 8.44
C LEU A 262 14.22 -8.50 9.41
N GLY A 263 14.94 -9.51 8.92
CA GLY A 263 15.51 -10.56 9.76
C GLY A 263 14.46 -11.55 10.28
N ARG A 264 13.29 -11.63 9.65
CA ARG A 264 12.14 -12.48 10.01
C ARG A 264 11.74 -12.33 11.49
N PRO A 265 11.30 -11.13 11.91
CA PRO A 265 10.94 -10.88 13.29
C PRO A 265 9.72 -11.70 13.71
N SER A 266 9.78 -12.37 14.85
CA SER A 266 8.62 -13.00 15.47
C SER A 266 7.80 -11.94 16.21
N LEU A 267 6.78 -11.39 15.57
CA LEU A 267 5.94 -10.36 16.18
C LEU A 267 5.19 -10.87 17.42
N THR A 268 5.09 -10.01 18.44
CA THR A 268 4.30 -10.28 19.64
C THR A 268 2.87 -9.79 19.43
N HIS A 269 1.88 -10.68 19.59
CA HIS A 269 0.47 -10.31 19.57
C HIS A 269 0.05 -9.73 20.93
N LEU A 270 -0.64 -8.59 20.91
CA LEU A 270 -1.05 -7.84 22.09
C LEU A 270 -2.55 -8.04 22.38
N THR A 271 -2.95 -7.73 23.62
CA THR A 271 -4.33 -7.93 24.08
C THR A 271 -5.37 -7.04 23.39
N ASP A 272 -4.93 -5.95 22.76
CA ASP A 272 -5.77 -5.04 21.97
C ASP A 272 -5.94 -5.47 20.51
N GLY A 273 -5.42 -6.65 20.14
CA GLY A 273 -5.45 -7.19 18.77
C GLY A 273 -4.40 -6.57 17.84
N THR A 274 -3.49 -5.74 18.36
CA THR A 274 -2.34 -5.24 17.61
C THR A 274 -1.12 -6.12 17.79
N TYR A 275 -0.11 -5.92 16.96
CA TYR A 275 1.16 -6.62 17.02
C TYR A 275 2.28 -5.62 17.35
N GLU A 276 3.37 -6.07 17.94
CA GLU A 276 4.58 -5.28 18.09
C GLU A 276 5.83 -6.10 17.77
N PHE A 277 6.89 -5.40 17.36
CA PHE A 277 8.21 -6.02 17.26
C PHE A 277 8.72 -6.38 18.65
N PRO A 278 9.44 -7.50 18.81
CA PRO A 278 10.12 -7.81 20.06
C PRO A 278 11.06 -6.68 20.49
N LEU A 279 11.12 -6.43 21.79
CA LEU A 279 12.14 -5.56 22.35
C LEU A 279 13.49 -6.23 22.18
N SER A 280 14.44 -5.54 21.53
CA SER A 280 15.85 -5.96 21.56
C SER A 280 16.33 -6.05 23.01
N SER A 281 17.19 -7.02 23.33
CA SER A 281 17.82 -7.16 24.65
C SER A 281 18.61 -5.91 25.09
N THR A 282 18.97 -5.05 24.14
CA THR A 282 19.63 -3.76 24.39
C THR A 282 18.67 -2.59 24.67
N ARG A 283 17.35 -2.83 24.68
CA ARG A 283 16.33 -1.79 24.84
C ARG A 283 15.42 -2.09 26.03
N THR A 284 15.61 -1.34 27.12
CA THR A 284 14.52 -1.06 28.06
C THR A 284 13.49 -0.17 27.36
N ARG A 285 12.18 -0.33 27.63
CA ARG A 285 11.12 0.55 27.09
C ARG A 285 11.39 2.00 27.55
N VAL A 286 12.18 2.76 26.78
CA VAL A 286 12.42 4.18 27.05
C VAL A 286 11.19 4.94 26.56
N GLN A 287 10.31 5.24 27.52
CA GLN A 287 9.07 6.02 27.42
C GLN A 287 7.95 5.43 26.54
N PRO A 288 6.68 5.55 26.96
CA PRO A 288 5.56 5.32 26.06
C PRO A 288 5.65 6.30 24.88
N PHE A 289 5.60 5.78 23.66
CA PHE A 289 5.60 6.58 22.44
C PHE A 289 4.60 7.75 22.57
N ARG A 290 5.09 9.00 22.52
CA ARG A 290 4.22 10.18 22.61
C ARG A 290 3.14 10.13 21.52
N GLN A 291 3.50 9.67 20.32
CA GLN A 291 2.58 9.44 19.22
C GLN A 291 2.93 8.16 18.46
N PRO A 292 1.93 7.33 18.13
CA PRO A 292 2.21 6.00 17.61
C PRO A 292 2.39 6.01 16.08
N ALA A 293 3.46 5.36 15.62
CA ALA A 293 3.61 4.96 14.22
C ALA A 293 3.08 3.53 14.03
N TRP A 294 2.46 3.28 12.88
CA TRP A 294 1.79 2.02 12.60
C TRP A 294 2.14 1.46 11.23
N ILE A 295 2.14 0.13 11.13
CA ILE A 295 2.17 -0.59 9.86
C ILE A 295 0.85 -1.35 9.74
N TYR A 296 0.11 -1.09 8.67
CA TYR A 296 -1.16 -1.74 8.35
C TYR A 296 -0.89 -2.72 7.23
N VAL A 297 -1.02 -4.01 7.53
CA VAL A 297 -0.91 -5.08 6.54
C VAL A 297 -2.32 -5.53 6.18
N PHE A 298 -2.65 -5.41 4.91
CA PHE A 298 -3.98 -5.71 4.39
C PHE A 298 -3.89 -6.65 3.19
N ASP A 299 -4.99 -7.25 2.80
CA ASP A 299 -5.06 -8.07 1.60
C ASP A 299 -6.37 -7.85 0.85
N ILE A 300 -6.43 -8.31 -0.38
CA ILE A 300 -7.66 -8.36 -1.16
C ILE A 300 -8.39 -9.64 -0.76
N ASP A 301 -9.65 -9.52 -0.35
CA ASP A 301 -10.52 -10.67 -0.14
C ASP A 301 -10.94 -11.25 -1.50
N SER A 302 -10.03 -12.05 -2.05
CA SER A 302 -10.19 -12.76 -3.32
C SER A 302 -11.30 -13.82 -3.27
N GLY A 303 -11.73 -14.23 -2.08
CA GLY A 303 -12.88 -15.13 -1.86
C GLY A 303 -14.23 -14.43 -1.94
N SER A 304 -14.27 -13.09 -1.84
CA SER A 304 -15.52 -12.33 -1.93
C SER A 304 -16.19 -12.49 -3.30
N LYS A 305 -17.52 -12.57 -3.28
CA LYS A 305 -18.37 -12.54 -4.48
C LYS A 305 -18.61 -11.12 -5.00
N SER A 306 -18.21 -10.08 -4.27
CA SER A 306 -18.34 -8.69 -4.71
C SER A 306 -17.24 -8.33 -5.71
N SER A 307 -17.54 -7.40 -6.62
CA SER A 307 -16.57 -6.86 -7.56
C SER A 307 -16.69 -5.33 -7.63
N PRO A 308 -15.61 -4.56 -7.40
CA PRO A 308 -14.26 -4.98 -6.99
C PRO A 308 -14.23 -5.81 -5.70
N ASN A 309 -13.23 -6.68 -5.56
CA ASN A 309 -13.03 -7.44 -4.33
C ASN A 309 -12.72 -6.47 -3.16
N PRO A 310 -13.27 -6.67 -1.96
CA PRO A 310 -13.01 -5.77 -0.85
C PRO A 310 -11.58 -5.96 -0.35
N VAL A 311 -11.07 -4.95 0.35
CA VAL A 311 -9.79 -5.04 1.05
C VAL A 311 -10.05 -5.28 2.52
N ALA A 312 -9.35 -6.26 3.08
CA ALA A 312 -9.42 -6.64 4.47
C ALA A 312 -8.12 -6.26 5.17
N LEU A 313 -8.22 -5.64 6.35
CA LEU A 313 -7.06 -5.37 7.19
C LEU A 313 -6.74 -6.62 8.00
N ASN A 314 -5.59 -7.23 7.72
CA ASN A 314 -5.18 -8.49 8.34
C ASN A 314 -4.44 -8.25 9.66
N MET A 315 -3.58 -7.23 9.68
CA MET A 315 -2.67 -7.02 10.81
C MET A 315 -2.36 -5.53 10.99
N VAL A 316 -2.29 -5.11 12.25
CA VAL A 316 -1.89 -3.76 12.66
C VAL A 316 -0.71 -3.88 13.58
N ILE A 317 0.45 -3.41 13.11
CA ILE A 317 1.72 -3.50 13.83
C ILE A 317 2.07 -2.12 14.38
N ARG A 318 2.29 -2.04 15.68
CA ARG A 318 2.89 -0.88 16.36
C ARG A 318 4.39 -0.88 16.11
N CYS A 319 4.91 0.24 15.64
CA CYS A 319 6.33 0.37 15.33
C CYS A 319 6.82 1.79 15.61
N ASP A 320 8.13 1.95 15.63
CA ASP A 320 8.80 3.24 15.64
C ASP A 320 10.01 3.21 14.70
N ALA A 321 10.47 4.39 14.33
CA ALA A 321 11.58 4.56 13.38
C ALA A 321 12.86 3.82 13.81
N ILE A 322 13.18 3.79 15.12
CA ILE A 322 14.39 3.15 15.64
C ILE A 322 14.23 1.63 15.61
N THR A 323 13.07 1.11 16.04
CA THR A 323 12.75 -0.32 16.00
C THR A 323 12.80 -0.84 14.57
N LEU A 324 12.15 -0.15 13.63
CA LEU A 324 12.17 -0.54 12.22
C LEU A 324 13.59 -0.50 11.65
N SER A 325 14.37 0.52 11.98
CA SER A 325 15.77 0.64 11.55
C SER A 325 16.65 -0.48 12.08
N HIS A 326 16.46 -0.88 13.34
CA HIS A 326 17.17 -2.02 13.93
C HIS A 326 16.89 -3.31 13.17
N TYR A 327 15.60 -3.61 12.94
CA TYR A 327 15.22 -4.83 12.21
C TYR A 327 15.57 -4.78 10.71
N ALA A 328 15.70 -3.61 10.10
CA ALA A 328 16.09 -3.51 8.69
C ALA A 328 17.62 -3.54 8.46
N LEU A 329 18.41 -3.00 9.40
CA LEU A 329 19.84 -2.75 9.20
C LEU A 329 20.75 -3.61 10.08
N ILE A 330 20.29 -4.03 11.26
CA ILE A 330 21.11 -4.74 12.23
C ILE A 330 20.83 -6.25 12.19
N GLU A 331 19.57 -6.66 12.38
CA GLU A 331 19.23 -8.10 12.45
C GLU A 331 19.55 -8.88 11.15
N PRO A 332 19.18 -8.42 9.94
CA PRO A 332 19.50 -9.12 8.71
C PRO A 332 21.01 -9.21 8.48
N ALA A 333 21.74 -8.15 8.83
CA ALA A 333 23.19 -8.11 8.71
C ALA A 333 23.87 -9.13 9.62
N LYS A 334 23.42 -9.28 10.88
CA LYS A 334 23.92 -10.34 11.79
C LYS A 334 23.75 -11.73 11.17
N HIS A 335 22.56 -12.03 10.64
CA HIS A 335 22.29 -13.31 9.99
C HIS A 335 23.13 -13.53 8.73
N ALA A 336 23.38 -12.48 7.94
CA ALA A 336 24.22 -12.56 6.75
C ALA A 336 25.70 -12.77 7.11
N LEU A 337 26.23 -12.04 8.10
CA LEU A 337 27.61 -12.16 8.58
C LEU A 337 27.91 -13.59 9.08
N ALA A 338 27.00 -14.18 9.84
CA ALA A 338 27.14 -15.56 10.33
C ALA A 338 27.26 -16.60 9.19
N LYS A 339 26.83 -16.26 7.97
CA LYS A 339 26.92 -17.14 6.79
C LYS A 339 28.16 -16.91 5.93
N ILE A 340 28.95 -15.85 6.15
CA ILE A 340 30.09 -15.51 5.27
C ILE A 340 31.10 -16.65 5.15
N ASP A 341 31.43 -17.28 6.28
CA ASP A 341 32.40 -18.37 6.38
C ASP A 341 31.76 -19.77 6.28
N SER A 342 30.45 -19.86 6.00
CA SER A 342 29.78 -21.15 5.81
C SER A 342 30.23 -21.84 4.50
N PRO A 343 30.07 -23.17 4.37
CA PRO A 343 30.42 -23.90 3.14
C PRO A 343 29.78 -23.38 1.86
N ASP A 344 28.59 -22.75 1.96
CA ASP A 344 27.88 -22.11 0.85
C ASP A 344 27.95 -20.57 0.91
N GLY A 345 28.83 -20.03 1.74
CA GLY A 345 28.99 -18.62 2.03
C GLY A 345 29.63 -17.81 0.91
N LEU A 346 29.88 -16.54 1.21
CA LEU A 346 30.47 -15.59 0.25
C LEU A 346 31.87 -16.05 -0.19
N ARG A 347 32.71 -16.50 0.74
CA ARG A 347 34.08 -16.97 0.42
C ARG A 347 34.07 -18.19 -0.49
N ALA A 348 33.24 -19.19 -0.19
CA ALA A 348 33.09 -20.37 -1.03
C ALA A 348 32.58 -20.01 -2.45
N THR A 349 31.64 -19.07 -2.54
CA THR A 349 31.14 -18.58 -3.83
C THR A 349 32.21 -17.83 -4.63
N VAL A 350 33.03 -17.00 -3.97
CA VAL A 350 34.16 -16.30 -4.61
C VAL A 350 35.17 -17.32 -5.12
N ASN A 351 35.60 -18.29 -4.30
CA ASN A 351 36.55 -19.32 -4.73
C ASN A 351 36.01 -20.12 -5.92
N ARG A 352 34.74 -20.56 -5.87
CA ARG A 352 34.09 -21.27 -6.99
C ARG A 352 34.06 -20.45 -8.28
N ARG A 353 33.90 -19.12 -8.20
CA ARG A 353 33.96 -18.24 -9.37
C ARG A 353 35.39 -18.08 -9.87
N LEU A 354 36.36 -17.88 -8.97
CA LEU A 354 37.77 -17.74 -9.31
C LEU A 354 38.37 -19.02 -9.92
N ARG A 355 37.95 -20.20 -9.48
CA ARG A 355 38.37 -21.50 -10.05
C ARG A 355 38.08 -21.64 -11.55
N LYS A 356 37.08 -20.93 -12.07
CA LYS A 356 36.80 -20.90 -13.52
C LYS A 356 37.93 -20.24 -14.32
N TYR A 357 38.72 -19.37 -13.67
CA TYR A 357 39.82 -18.64 -14.28
C TYR A 357 41.19 -19.19 -13.88
N TRP A 358 41.33 -19.69 -12.65
CA TRP A 358 42.56 -20.31 -12.17
C TRP A 358 42.26 -21.49 -11.24
N PRO A 359 42.49 -22.74 -11.68
CA PRO A 359 42.17 -23.95 -10.90
C PRO A 359 42.90 -24.09 -9.55
N ALA A 360 43.93 -23.30 -9.28
CA ALA A 360 44.70 -23.35 -8.03
C ALA A 360 43.98 -22.72 -6.83
N PHE A 361 42.89 -21.97 -7.05
CA PHE A 361 42.07 -21.49 -5.93
C PHE A 361 41.36 -22.67 -5.24
N ALA A 362 41.70 -22.90 -3.97
CA ALA A 362 41.21 -24.04 -3.18
C ALA A 362 39.78 -23.92 -2.68
#